data_AF-A0A8S1RR93-F1
#
_entry.id   AF-A0A8S1RR93-F1
#
_cell.length_a   1.000
_cell.length_b   1.000
_cell.length_c   1.000
_cell.angle_alpha   90.00
_cell.angle_beta   90.00
_cell.angle_gamma   90.00
#
_symmetry.space_group_name_H-M   'P 1'
#
loop_
_entity.id
_entity.type
_entity.pdbx_description
1 polymer ?
#
loop_
_entity_poly.entity_id
_entity_poly.type
_entity_poly.pdbx_seq_one_letter_code
_entity_poly.pdbx_strand_id
1 'polypeptide(L)'
;MDQIYWNKVNGKGNSLMVFKSKSDYIFGAYSPCKWESNKGYVEDNTLSSFIFSQTHDQVYALMQDQKQNAIYCDNSNYGSRFGGAPDIYICSDFTDGGSRLGYSYQFSQYKNQNVDPYLYGQVKPEIKECEIYELSFV
;
A
#
# COMPACT_ATOMS: atom_id res chain seq x y z
N MET A 1 -0.61 -20.79 6.15
CA MET A 1 -0.50 -19.64 5.23
C MET A 1 -1.46 -18.59 5.76
N ASP A 2 -0.92 -17.48 6.25
CA ASP A 2 -1.54 -16.65 7.29
C ASP A 2 -2.78 -15.89 6.81
N GLN A 3 -3.95 -16.52 6.99
CA GLN A 3 -5.28 -15.91 6.84
C GLN A 3 -5.54 -14.78 7.85
N ILE A 4 -4.67 -14.58 8.85
CA ILE A 4 -4.88 -13.61 9.94
C ILE A 4 -4.97 -12.18 9.40
N TYR A 5 -4.11 -11.80 8.45
CA TYR A 5 -4.16 -10.47 7.83
C TYR A 5 -5.48 -10.29 7.07
N TRP A 6 -5.81 -11.23 6.17
CA TRP A 6 -7.02 -11.15 5.36
C TRP A 6 -8.30 -11.17 6.19
N ASN A 7 -8.35 -11.90 7.30
CA ASN A 7 -9.49 -11.87 8.23
C ASN A 7 -9.72 -10.48 8.84
N LYS A 8 -8.69 -9.63 8.92
CA LYS A 8 -8.82 -8.26 9.46
C LYS A 8 -9.30 -7.24 8.44
N VAL A 9 -9.00 -7.45 7.15
CA VAL A 9 -9.26 -6.47 6.07
C VAL A 9 -10.39 -6.88 5.12
N ASN A 10 -10.65 -8.18 4.96
CA ASN A 10 -11.62 -8.66 4.00
C ASN A 10 -13.02 -8.12 4.30
N GLY A 11 -13.65 -7.55 3.27
CA GLY A 11 -14.95 -6.91 3.36
C GLY A 11 -14.91 -5.42 3.72
N LYS A 12 -13.77 -4.88 4.16
CA LYS A 12 -13.64 -3.49 4.62
C LYS A 12 -13.24 -2.54 3.50
N GLY A 13 -13.78 -1.32 3.51
CA GLY A 13 -13.34 -0.19 2.67
C GLY A 13 -12.69 0.90 3.52
N ASN A 14 -12.49 2.09 2.96
CA ASN A 14 -11.99 3.28 3.67
C ASN A 14 -10.82 2.98 4.62
N SER A 15 -9.87 2.18 4.15
CA SER A 15 -8.83 1.62 5.00
C SER A 15 -7.57 2.46 4.93
N LEU A 16 -7.09 2.93 6.07
CA LEU A 16 -5.76 3.52 6.24
C LEU A 16 -4.84 2.46 6.87
N MET A 17 -3.79 2.09 6.16
CA MET A 17 -2.77 1.17 6.63
C MET A 17 -1.48 1.96 6.91
N VAL A 18 -0.95 1.81 8.12
CA VAL A 18 0.29 2.45 8.57
C VAL A 18 1.29 1.36 8.91
N PHE A 19 2.48 1.46 8.35
CA PHE A 19 3.56 0.52 8.53
C PHE A 19 4.80 1.21 9.07
N LYS A 20 5.51 0.51 9.95
CA LYS A 20 6.84 0.88 10.41
C LYS A 20 7.83 -0.24 10.12
N SER A 21 8.87 0.05 9.36
CA SER A 21 9.94 -0.93 9.06
C SER A 21 10.89 -1.13 10.25
N LYS A 22 11.74 -2.16 10.19
CA LYS A 22 12.84 -2.35 11.15
C LYS A 22 13.88 -1.22 11.12
N SER A 23 14.04 -0.52 10.01
CA SER A 23 14.81 0.73 9.90
C SER A 23 14.07 1.96 10.47
N ASP A 24 12.93 1.77 11.15
CA ASP A 24 12.08 2.81 11.75
C ASP A 24 11.51 3.84 10.74
N TYR A 25 11.41 3.48 9.45
CA TYR A 25 10.70 4.29 8.46
C TYR A 25 9.21 4.07 8.59
N ILE A 26 8.44 5.16 8.57
CA ILE A 26 6.98 5.14 8.67
C ILE A 26 6.36 5.58 7.34
N PHE A 27 5.51 4.72 6.81
CA PHE A 27 4.86 4.88 5.52
C PHE A 27 3.54 4.12 5.51
N GLY A 28 2.74 4.33 4.48
CA GLY A 28 1.46 3.65 4.40
C GLY A 28 0.64 4.10 3.23
N ALA A 29 -0.62 3.70 3.25
CA ALA A 29 -1.55 4.04 2.21
C ALA A 29 -2.98 4.09 2.73
N TYR A 30 -3.77 4.94 2.09
CA TYR A 30 -5.21 4.97 2.23
C TYR A 30 -5.85 4.54 0.92
N SER A 31 -6.95 3.78 1.01
CA SER A 31 -7.84 3.56 -0.12
C SER A 31 -9.31 3.47 0.34
N PRO A 32 -10.25 4.11 -0.38
CA PRO A 32 -11.68 3.90 -0.15
C PRO A 32 -12.14 2.53 -0.64
N CYS A 33 -11.37 1.87 -1.51
CA CYS A 33 -11.74 0.61 -2.14
C CYS A 33 -11.95 -0.49 -1.10
N LYS A 34 -12.95 -1.32 -1.37
CA LYS A 34 -13.25 -2.49 -0.54
C LYS A 34 -12.25 -3.60 -0.82
N TRP A 35 -11.62 -4.11 0.23
CA TRP A 35 -10.72 -5.28 0.17
C TRP A 35 -11.56 -6.55 0.04
N GLU A 36 -11.55 -7.18 -1.13
CA GLU A 36 -12.29 -8.43 -1.38
C GLU A 36 -11.32 -9.51 -1.83
N SER A 37 -11.21 -10.62 -1.09
CA SER A 37 -10.32 -11.72 -1.44
C SER A 37 -10.58 -12.22 -2.87
N ASN A 38 -9.51 -12.46 -3.64
CA ASN A 38 -9.55 -12.99 -5.01
C ASN A 38 -10.28 -12.10 -6.04
N LYS A 39 -10.34 -10.78 -5.80
CA LYS A 39 -10.93 -9.81 -6.71
C LYS A 39 -9.97 -9.38 -7.84
N GLY A 40 -8.66 -9.42 -7.59
CA GLY A 40 -7.67 -8.82 -8.47
C GLY A 40 -7.60 -7.30 -8.29
N TYR A 41 -7.37 -6.55 -9.38
CA TYR A 41 -7.33 -5.09 -9.33
C TYR A 41 -8.70 -4.50 -9.00
N VAL A 42 -8.70 -3.50 -8.12
CA VAL A 42 -9.90 -2.74 -7.74
C VAL A 42 -9.68 -1.28 -8.08
N GLU A 43 -10.67 -0.72 -8.78
CA GLU A 43 -10.67 0.66 -9.22
C GLU A 43 -11.09 1.62 -8.10
N ASP A 44 -10.36 2.74 -7.98
CA ASP A 44 -10.79 3.90 -7.20
C ASP A 44 -11.30 5.01 -8.12
N ASN A 45 -12.62 5.06 -8.34
CA ASN A 45 -13.24 6.10 -9.16
C ASN A 45 -13.26 7.49 -8.51
N THR A 46 -12.96 7.59 -7.22
CA THR A 46 -12.93 8.87 -6.49
C THR A 46 -11.56 9.53 -6.53
N LEU A 47 -10.50 8.77 -6.88
CA LEU A 47 -9.09 9.19 -6.83
C LEU A 47 -8.68 9.69 -5.45
N SER A 48 -9.32 9.18 -4.40
CA SER A 48 -8.99 9.56 -3.02
C SER A 48 -7.93 8.66 -2.40
N SER A 49 -7.57 7.54 -3.05
CA SER A 49 -6.44 6.73 -2.63
C SER A 49 -5.13 7.52 -2.70
N PHE A 50 -4.29 7.33 -1.68
CA PHE A 50 -2.95 7.91 -1.65
C PHE A 50 -2.00 6.99 -0.90
N ILE A 51 -0.72 7.11 -1.24
CA ILE A 51 0.40 6.57 -0.47
C ILE A 51 1.03 7.74 0.29
N PHE A 52 1.61 7.48 1.45
CA PHE A 52 2.36 8.49 2.19
C PHE A 52 3.66 7.92 2.75
N SER A 53 4.62 8.80 2.96
CA SER A 53 5.80 8.55 3.78
C SER A 53 5.86 9.64 4.85
N GLN A 54 5.66 9.26 6.10
CA GLN A 54 5.83 10.17 7.23
C GLN A 54 7.30 10.53 7.40
N THR A 55 8.21 9.57 7.17
CA THR A 55 9.66 9.79 7.28
C THR A 55 10.19 10.86 6.31
N HIS A 56 9.60 10.98 5.12
CA HIS A 56 10.00 12.00 4.14
C HIS A 56 9.04 13.19 4.07
N ASP A 57 7.99 13.21 4.89
CA ASP A 57 6.93 14.22 4.85
C ASP A 57 6.34 14.40 3.43
N GLN A 58 5.90 13.29 2.83
CA GLN A 58 5.37 13.28 1.47
C GLN A 58 4.08 12.45 1.36
N VAL A 59 3.20 12.89 0.47
CA VAL A 59 1.97 12.19 0.07
C VAL A 59 1.96 12.07 -1.46
N TYR A 60 1.60 10.89 -1.95
CA TYR A 60 1.57 10.51 -3.36
C TYR A 60 0.14 10.14 -3.72
N ALA A 61 -0.53 11.02 -4.46
CA ALA A 61 -1.91 10.79 -4.92
C ALA A 61 -1.97 9.75 -6.02
N LEU A 62 -3.07 8.98 -6.09
CA LEU A 62 -3.33 8.07 -7.20
C LEU A 62 -3.42 8.83 -8.53
N MET A 63 -2.74 8.34 -9.56
CA MET A 63 -2.79 8.95 -10.89
C MET A 63 -4.11 8.61 -11.61
N GLN A 64 -4.67 9.60 -12.31
CA GLN A 64 -5.95 9.50 -13.01
C GLN A 64 -6.04 8.31 -13.99
N ASP A 65 -4.95 8.05 -14.72
CA ASP A 65 -4.80 6.98 -15.70
C ASP A 65 -4.46 5.61 -15.07
N GLN A 66 -4.28 5.59 -13.75
CA GLN A 66 -3.97 4.40 -12.95
C GLN A 66 -5.11 4.06 -11.97
N LYS A 67 -6.26 4.72 -12.08
CA LYS A 67 -7.39 4.53 -11.17
C LYS A 67 -7.88 3.09 -11.07
N GLN A 68 -7.83 2.34 -12.18
CA GLN A 68 -8.17 0.92 -12.26
C GLN A 68 -7.22 0.01 -11.48
N ASN A 69 -6.04 0.52 -11.11
CA ASN A 69 -4.96 -0.19 -10.46
C ASN A 69 -4.77 0.25 -8.99
N ALA A 70 -5.76 0.89 -8.37
CA ALA A 70 -5.60 1.52 -7.04
C ALA A 70 -5.09 0.54 -5.97
N ILE A 71 -5.77 -0.61 -5.84
CA ILE A 71 -5.35 -1.73 -4.99
C ILE A 71 -5.45 -3.06 -5.75
N TYR A 72 -4.74 -4.07 -5.25
CA TYR A 72 -4.84 -5.46 -5.75
C TYR A 72 -5.19 -6.41 -4.61
N CYS A 73 -6.31 -7.12 -4.74
CA CYS A 73 -6.80 -8.04 -3.73
C CYS A 73 -6.64 -9.50 -4.14
N ASP A 74 -5.72 -10.21 -3.47
CA ASP A 74 -5.43 -11.62 -3.68
C ASP A 74 -4.92 -12.23 -2.36
N ASN A 75 -5.56 -13.31 -1.93
CA ASN A 75 -5.26 -13.93 -0.63
C ASN A 75 -4.21 -15.06 -0.71
N SER A 76 -3.61 -15.29 -1.89
CA SER A 76 -2.74 -16.44 -2.15
C SER A 76 -1.31 -16.34 -1.61
N ASN A 77 -0.98 -15.31 -0.80
CA ASN A 77 0.21 -15.12 0.07
C ASN A 77 0.53 -13.63 0.31
N TYR A 78 -0.23 -12.75 -0.32
CA TYR A 78 0.00 -11.32 -0.31
C TYR A 78 -0.73 -10.66 0.86
N GLY A 79 -0.09 -9.67 1.49
CA GLY A 79 -0.70 -8.81 2.49
C GLY A 79 -1.37 -7.64 1.77
N SER A 80 -0.73 -6.48 1.83
CA SER A 80 -1.23 -5.23 1.24
C SER A 80 -0.58 -4.95 -0.11
N ARG A 81 -1.39 -4.62 -1.13
CA ARG A 81 -0.89 -4.16 -2.44
C ARG A 81 -1.63 -2.92 -2.92
N PHE A 82 -0.87 -1.86 -3.16
CA PHE A 82 -1.34 -0.60 -3.73
C PHE A 82 -0.61 -0.34 -5.04
N GLY A 83 -1.35 -0.15 -6.14
CA GLY A 83 -0.80 0.08 -7.48
C GLY A 83 -0.73 -1.16 -8.39
N GLY A 84 -0.60 -0.92 -9.69
CA GLY A 84 -0.61 -1.92 -10.79
C GLY A 84 0.72 -2.64 -11.00
N ALA A 85 1.82 -1.98 -10.71
CA ALA A 85 3.10 -2.59 -10.44
C ALA A 85 3.47 -2.02 -9.07
N PRO A 86 3.16 -2.76 -7.99
CA PRO A 86 2.73 -2.15 -6.74
C PRO A 86 3.76 -1.16 -6.19
N ASP A 87 3.32 0.08 -6.04
CA ASP A 87 4.04 1.14 -5.36
C ASP A 87 4.28 0.77 -3.90
N ILE A 88 3.33 0.06 -3.27
CA ILE A 88 3.54 -0.66 -2.01
C ILE A 88 3.07 -2.11 -2.18
N TYR A 89 3.98 -3.03 -1.85
CA TYR A 89 3.69 -4.45 -1.70
C TYR A 89 4.29 -4.96 -0.40
N ILE A 90 3.45 -5.52 0.49
CA ILE A 90 3.84 -6.17 1.73
C ILE A 90 3.29 -7.60 1.76
N CYS A 91 4.12 -8.60 2.03
CA CYS A 91 3.69 -9.98 2.25
C CYS A 91 2.88 -10.13 3.55
N SER A 92 2.03 -11.15 3.61
CA SER A 92 1.18 -11.40 4.79
C SER A 92 1.96 -11.76 6.07
N ASP A 93 3.20 -12.21 5.93
CA ASP A 93 4.13 -12.50 7.02
C ASP A 93 4.92 -11.28 7.50
N PHE A 94 4.72 -10.12 6.86
CA PHE A 94 5.38 -8.85 7.15
C PHE A 94 6.91 -8.85 6.96
N THR A 95 7.51 -9.91 6.40
CA THR A 95 8.98 -10.00 6.25
C THR A 95 9.46 -9.57 4.87
N ASP A 96 8.64 -9.78 3.84
CA ASP A 96 9.00 -9.54 2.45
C ASP A 96 8.02 -8.58 1.75
N GLY A 97 8.41 -8.12 0.57
CA GLY A 97 7.63 -7.17 -0.20
C GLY A 97 8.46 -6.38 -1.21
N GLY A 98 7.95 -5.24 -1.63
CA GLY A 98 8.63 -4.35 -2.56
C GLY A 98 7.92 -3.02 -2.75
N SER A 99 8.55 -2.13 -3.52
CA SER A 99 7.99 -0.84 -3.91
C SER A 99 8.43 -0.55 -5.34
N ARG A 100 7.50 -0.06 -6.15
CA ARG A 100 7.78 0.60 -7.43
C ARG A 100 7.18 2.00 -7.43
N LEU A 101 7.49 2.75 -6.37
CA LEU A 101 6.95 4.09 -6.13
C LEU A 101 7.06 4.97 -7.39
N GLY A 102 5.92 5.52 -7.80
CA GLY A 102 5.81 6.30 -9.04
C GLY A 102 5.09 5.58 -10.18
N TYR A 103 4.70 4.31 -10.01
CA TYR A 103 4.02 3.55 -11.05
C TYR A 103 2.54 3.88 -11.15
N SER A 104 1.79 3.75 -10.05
CA SER A 104 0.37 4.11 -9.98
C SER A 104 0.10 5.37 -9.17
N TYR A 105 1.00 5.70 -8.23
CA TYR A 105 0.87 6.89 -7.39
C TYR A 105 1.91 7.93 -7.80
N GLN A 106 1.53 9.20 -7.80
CA GLN A 106 2.34 10.28 -8.35
C GLN A 106 3.61 10.50 -7.53
N PHE A 107 4.76 10.22 -8.15
CA PHE A 107 6.07 10.50 -7.56
C PHE A 107 6.88 11.42 -8.48
N SER A 108 6.82 12.72 -8.21
CA SER A 108 7.42 13.74 -9.08
C SER A 108 8.93 13.92 -8.89
N GLN A 109 9.49 13.47 -7.75
CA GLN A 109 10.82 13.89 -7.32
C GLN A 109 11.98 13.01 -7.82
N TYR A 110 11.76 11.76 -8.29
CA TYR A 110 12.87 10.85 -8.63
C TYR A 110 12.58 9.91 -9.81
N LYS A 111 12.36 10.47 -11.01
CA LYS A 111 12.05 9.69 -12.23
C LYS A 111 13.11 8.66 -12.70
N ASN A 112 14.24 8.45 -12.01
CA ASN A 112 15.37 7.67 -12.57
C ASN A 112 16.28 6.93 -11.56
N GLN A 113 15.82 6.52 -10.36
CA GLN A 113 16.64 5.71 -9.44
C GLN A 113 15.87 4.53 -8.84
N ASN A 114 16.59 3.52 -8.33
CA ASN A 114 16.03 2.43 -7.53
C ASN A 114 15.33 3.02 -6.30
N VAL A 115 14.01 3.20 -6.41
CA VAL A 115 13.13 3.75 -5.36
C VAL A 115 12.74 2.71 -4.31
N ASP A 116 13.16 1.45 -4.47
CA ASP A 116 12.80 0.34 -3.61
C ASP A 116 13.03 0.65 -2.12
N PRO A 117 14.22 1.09 -1.65
CA PRO A 117 14.41 1.38 -0.24
C PRO A 117 13.81 2.72 0.20
N TYR A 118 13.24 3.53 -0.69
CA TYR A 118 12.82 4.88 -0.34
C TYR A 118 11.74 4.87 0.75
N LEU A 119 10.68 4.05 0.62
CA LEU A 119 9.57 4.08 1.59
C LEU A 119 9.92 3.46 2.95
N TYR A 120 10.80 2.45 2.97
CA TYR A 120 11.05 1.63 4.16
C TYR A 120 12.51 1.62 4.66
N GLY A 121 13.43 2.30 3.99
CA GLY A 121 14.81 2.52 4.43
C GLY A 121 15.74 1.31 4.35
N GLN A 122 15.34 0.25 3.64
CA GLN A 122 16.09 -1.02 3.54
C GLN A 122 15.71 -1.77 2.24
N VAL A 123 16.36 -2.89 1.94
CA VAL A 123 16.14 -3.63 0.67
C VAL A 123 14.77 -4.33 0.63
N LYS A 124 14.26 -4.75 1.78
CA LYS A 124 12.92 -5.35 1.96
C LYS A 124 12.16 -4.58 3.03
N PRO A 125 10.82 -4.58 3.05
CA PRO A 125 10.07 -3.81 4.02
C PRO A 125 10.33 -4.19 5.49
N GLU A 126 10.45 -5.50 5.80
CA GLU A 126 10.57 -6.05 7.16
C GLU A 126 9.79 -5.25 8.22
N ILE A 127 8.47 -5.37 8.21
CA ILE A 127 7.58 -4.55 9.03
C ILE A 127 7.69 -4.98 10.51
N LYS A 128 7.97 -4.00 11.36
CA LYS A 128 8.04 -4.13 12.82
C LYS A 128 6.68 -3.85 13.46
N GLU A 129 5.93 -2.87 12.96
CA GLU A 129 4.59 -2.50 13.44
C GLU A 129 3.66 -2.25 12.24
N CYS A 130 2.42 -2.75 12.33
CA CYS A 130 1.38 -2.59 11.32
C CYS A 130 0.07 -2.22 12.01
N GLU A 131 -0.50 -1.08 11.62
CA GLU A 131 -1.78 -0.59 12.11
C GLU A 131 -2.74 -0.45 10.93
N ILE A 132 -3.98 -0.89 11.12
CA ILE A 132 -5.02 -0.86 10.10
C ILE A 132 -6.24 -0.19 10.71
N TYR A 133 -6.62 0.93 10.12
CA TYR A 133 -7.75 1.75 10.53
C TYR A 133 -8.83 1.71 9.45
N GLU A 134 -10.08 1.52 9.85
CA GLU A 134 -11.24 1.75 9.00
C GLU A 134 -11.81 3.13 9.34
N LEU A 135 -11.80 4.02 8.36
CA LEU A 135 -12.21 5.41 8.53
C LEU A 135 -13.72 5.55 8.29
N SER A 136 -14.37 6.25 9.21
CA SER A 136 -15.75 6.70 9.07
C SER A 136 -15.75 8.22 8.95
N PHE A 137 -16.35 8.72 7.87
CA PHE A 137 -16.50 10.14 7.62
C PHE A 137 -17.93 10.54 8.02
N VAL A 138 -18.05 11.54 8.90
CA VAL A 138 -19.32 12.05 9.44
C VAL A 138 -19.61 13.41 8.85
#